data_AF-A0A2V9PW40-F1
#
_entry.id   AF-A0A2V9PW40-F1
#
_cell.length_a   1.000
_cell.length_b   1.000
_cell.length_c   1.000
_cell.angle_alpha   90.00
_cell.angle_beta   90.00
_cell.angle_gamma   90.00
#
_symmetry.space_group_name_H-M   'P 1'
#
loop_
_entity.id
_entity.type
_entity.pdbx_description
1 polymer ?
#
loop_
_entity_poly.entity_id
_entity_poly.type
_entity_poly.pdbx_seq_one_letter_code
_entity_poly.pdbx_strand_id
1 'polypeptide(L)' 'MQGRGWNEQYFLRVFLQYNSSFRIKLFTPYMIARYGEWFRERMPDCFRNTGGPIWIERVG' A
#
# COMPACT_ATOMS: atom_id res chain seq x y z
N MET A 1 -12.95 -11.17 16.69
CA MET A 1 -13.28 -10.47 15.43
C MET A 1 -11.99 -10.35 14.62
N GLN A 2 -11.98 -10.73 13.35
CA GLN A 2 -10.75 -10.96 12.56
C GLN A 2 -10.01 -9.68 12.11
N GLY A 3 -10.22 -8.53 12.78
CA GLY A 3 -9.45 -7.29 12.56
C GLY A 3 -9.35 -6.84 11.10
N ARG A 4 -10.33 -7.19 10.26
CA ARG A 4 -10.25 -6.93 8.83
C ARG A 4 -10.66 -5.47 8.57
N GLY A 5 -9.71 -4.63 8.17
CA GLY A 5 -9.90 -3.21 7.82
C GLY A 5 -10.64 -2.99 6.50
N TRP A 6 -11.79 -3.65 6.29
CA TRP A 6 -12.58 -3.54 5.07
C TRP A 6 -13.03 -2.10 4.79
N ASN A 7 -13.32 -1.33 5.85
CA ASN A 7 -13.74 0.06 5.75
C ASN A 7 -12.64 0.93 5.14
N GLU A 8 -11.40 0.81 5.62
CA GLU A 8 -10.26 1.60 5.14
C GLU A 8 -9.96 1.32 3.66
N GLN A 9 -9.98 0.04 3.26
CA GLN A 9 -9.76 -0.35 1.87
C GLN A 9 -10.89 0.14 0.95
N TYR A 10 -12.13 0.10 1.43
CA TYR A 10 -13.27 0.61 0.67
C TYR A 10 -13.21 2.13 0.50
N PHE A 11 -12.95 2.88 1.56
CA PHE A 11 -12.79 4.34 1.49
C PHE A 11 -11.64 4.74 0.57
N LEU A 12 -10.50 4.05 0.66
CA LEU A 12 -9.36 4.30 -0.22
C LEU A 12 -9.73 4.05 -1.69
N ARG A 13 -10.47 2.97 -1.98
CA ARG A 13 -10.95 2.68 -3.34
C ARG A 13 -11.87 3.77 -3.84
N VAL A 14 -12.87 4.18 -3.05
CA VAL A 14 -13.81 5.26 -3.43
C VAL A 14 -13.07 6.57 -3.66
N PHE A 15 -12.10 6.91 -2.80
CA PHE A 15 -11.29 8.12 -2.94
C PHE A 15 -10.46 8.17 -4.22
N LEU A 16 -9.85 7.03 -4.61
CA LEU A 16 -9.01 6.93 -5.81
C LEU A 16 -9.82 6.74 -7.09
N GLN A 17 -11.04 6.20 -6.99
CA GLN A 17 -11.88 5.90 -8.14
C GLN A 17 -12.25 7.19 -8.88
N TYR A 18 -11.89 7.25 -10.16
CA TYR A 18 -12.07 8.42 -11.03
C TYR A 18 -11.38 9.71 -10.55
N ASN A 19 -10.42 9.61 -9.63
CA ASN A 19 -9.71 10.76 -9.10
C ASN A 19 -8.37 10.97 -9.82
N SER A 20 -8.35 11.86 -10.81
CA SER A 20 -7.14 12.23 -11.55
C SER A 20 -6.22 13.19 -10.80
N SER A 21 -6.65 13.74 -9.65
CA SER A 21 -5.86 14.70 -8.88
C SER A 21 -4.81 14.02 -7.99
N PHE A 22 -4.83 12.69 -7.87
CA PHE A 22 -3.90 11.94 -7.03
C PHE A 22 -3.32 10.74 -7.77
N ARG A 23 -2.04 10.46 -7.53
CA ARG A 23 -1.37 9.26 -8.04
C ARG A 23 -0.72 8.46 -6.92
N ILE A 24 -0.75 7.14 -7.05
CA ILE A 24 -0.02 6.25 -6.14
C ILE A 24 1.47 6.30 -6.52
N LYS A 25 2.31 6.70 -5.56
CA LYS A 25 3.77 6.71 -5.71
C LYS A 25 4.40 5.40 -5.27
N LEU A 26 3.87 4.81 -4.20
CA LEU A 26 4.36 3.56 -3.65
C LEU A 26 3.21 2.84 -2.96
N PHE A 27 3.08 1.54 -3.23
CA PHE A 27 2.16 0.67 -2.50
C PHE A 27 2.95 -0.51 -1.95
N THR A 28 3.42 -0.40 -0.70
CA THR A 28 4.40 -1.33 -0.12
C THR A 28 3.88 -2.75 0.00
N PRO A 29 2.61 -3.02 0.42
CA PRO A 29 2.06 -4.36 0.41
C PRO A 29 2.12 -5.04 -0.97
N TYR A 30 1.82 -4.29 -2.03
CA TYR A 30 1.95 -4.78 -3.40
C TYR A 30 3.42 -5.06 -3.75
N MET A 31 4.34 -4.18 -3.38
CA MET A 31 5.78 -4.35 -3.63
C MET A 31 6.34 -5.58 -2.92
N ILE A 32 6.02 -5.78 -1.64
CA ILE A 32 6.46 -6.96 -0.86
C ILE A 32 5.85 -8.24 -1.43
N ALA A 33 4.56 -8.23 -1.78
CA ALA A 33 3.90 -9.39 -2.39
C ALA A 33 4.50 -9.75 -3.76
N ARG A 34 4.89 -8.75 -4.56
CA ARG A 34 5.41 -8.94 -5.93
C ARG A 34 6.91 -9.22 -5.97
N TYR A 35 7.70 -8.59 -5.10
CA TYR A 35 9.17 -8.58 -5.11
C TYR A 35 9.76 -9.09 -3.79
N GLY A 36 9.08 -10.02 -3.12
CA GLY A 36 9.40 -10.49 -1.78
C GLY A 36 10.86 -10.92 -1.58
N GLU A 37 11.46 -11.63 -2.55
CA GLU A 37 12.87 -12.04 -2.46
C GLU A 37 13.82 -10.84 -2.33
N TRP A 38 13.64 -9.83 -3.20
CA TRP A 38 14.46 -8.62 -3.16
C TRP A 38 14.34 -7.90 -1.80
N PHE A 39 13.13 -7.81 -1.25
CA PHE A 39 12.93 -7.22 0.07
C PHE A 39 13.56 -8.07 1.17
N ARG A 40 13.50 -9.41 1.10
CA ARG A 40 14.10 -10.26 2.14
C ARG A 40 15.62 -10.14 2.16
N GLU A 41 16.24 -10.05 1.00
CA GLU A 41 17.69 -9.91 0.88
C GLU A 41 18.19 -8.50 1.25
N ARG A 42 17.46 -7.46 0.83
CA ARG A 42 17.96 -6.07 0.89
C ARG A 42 17.33 -5.24 2.01
N MET A 43 16.13 -5.58 2.45
CA MET A 43 15.36 -4.81 3.42
C MET A 43 14.56 -5.74 4.36
N PRO A 44 15.21 -6.67 5.08
CA PRO A 44 14.54 -7.72 5.85
C PRO A 44 13.63 -7.18 6.95
N ASP A 45 13.94 -6.00 7.51
CA ASP A 45 13.10 -5.36 8.54
C ASP A 45 11.71 -4.96 8.03
N CYS A 46 11.51 -4.81 6.72
CA CYS A 46 10.18 -4.56 6.14
C CYS A 46 9.17 -5.69 6.42
N PHE A 47 9.63 -6.89 6.80
CA PHE A 47 8.76 -8.02 7.16
C PHE A 47 8.40 -8.07 8.65
N ARG A 48 9.06 -7.28 9.52
CA ARG A 48 8.77 -7.28 10.96
C ARG A 48 7.46 -6.59 11.29
N ASN A 49 7.07 -5.62 10.45
CA ASN A 49 5.78 -4.94 10.51
C ASN A 49 5.28 -4.74 9.07
N THR A 50 4.66 -5.78 8.51
CA THR A 50 4.04 -5.75 7.17
C THR A 50 2.73 -4.95 7.18
N GLY A 51 2.75 -3.73 7.71
CA GLY A 51 1.60 -2.84 7.67
C GLY A 51 1.14 -2.60 6.23
N GLY A 52 0.10 -1.78 6.09
CA GLY A 52 -0.46 -1.41 4.79
C GLY A 52 -0.03 -0.06 4.22
N PRO A 53 1.24 0.40 4.28
CA PRO A 53 1.54 1.77 3.90
C PRO A 53 1.36 1.98 2.39
N ILE A 54 0.68 3.07 2.08
CA ILE A 54 0.48 3.58 0.73
C ILE A 54 0.91 5.05 0.72
N TRP A 55 1.67 5.42 -0.31
CA TRP A 55 2.11 6.78 -0.54
C TRP A 55 1.39 7.31 -1.77
N ILE A 56 0.65 8.39 -1.59
CA ILE A 56 -0.05 9.09 -2.66
C ILE A 56 0.46 10.52 -2.76
N GLU A 57 0.46 11.04 -3.97
CA GLU A 57 0.88 12.41 -4.27
C GLU A 57 -0.23 13.11 -5.03
N ARG A 58 -0.50 14.38 -4.68
CA ARG A 58 -1.41 15.24 -5.44
C ARG A 58 -0.71 15.68 -6.73
N VAL A 59 -1.35 15.43 -7.87
CA VAL A 59 -0.90 15.91 -9.18
C VAL A 59 -1.39 17.35 -9.34
N GLY A 60 -0.49 18.25 -9.74
CA GLY A 60 -0.75 19.67 -9.99
C GLY A 60 -0.60 19.99 -11.47
#